data_AF-A0A0B5EW90-F1
#
_entry.id   AF-A0A0B5EW90-F1
#
_cell.length_a   1.000
_cell.length_b   1.000
_cell.length_c   1.000
_cell.angle_alpha   90.00
_cell.angle_beta   90.00
_cell.angle_gamma   90.00
#
_symmetry.space_group_name_H-M   'P 1'
#
loop_
_entity.id
_entity.type
_entity.pdbx_description
1 polymer ?
#
loop_
_entity_poly.entity_id
_entity_poly.type
_entity_poly.pdbx_seq_one_letter_code
_entity_poly.pdbx_strand_id
1 'polypeptide(L)'
;MGWFGRQKSARGKEAGAGAAGPGGVFLLVLAVGDEQSERTVSAEVVAQLVGATKGPALAALDRYFGGDAWCPEIKTHTSRQGPCAYFAVTVAVQRGETQASMSQRIRAEFISRWDQEAGRLL
;
A
#
# COMPACT_ATOMS: atom_id res chain seq x y z
N MET A 1 25.26 -5.06 35.41
CA MET A 1 23.82 -5.35 35.20
C MET A 1 23.34 -4.41 34.12
N GLY A 2 23.25 -4.89 32.87
CA GLY A 2 22.73 -4.10 31.77
C GLY A 2 21.27 -4.45 31.50
N TRP A 3 20.46 -3.47 31.11
CA TRP A 3 19.55 -3.59 29.98
C TRP A 3 19.00 -2.22 29.58
N PHE A 4 19.23 -1.91 28.31
CA PHE A 4 18.87 -0.70 27.59
C PHE A 4 17.37 -0.65 27.24
N GLY A 5 16.94 0.58 26.92
CA GLY A 5 15.57 1.00 26.66
C GLY A 5 14.82 0.25 25.55
N ARG A 6 13.49 0.30 25.67
CA ARG A 6 12.54 -0.38 24.79
C ARG A 6 11.87 0.65 23.88
N GLN A 7 12.54 0.97 22.79
CA GLN A 7 11.97 1.69 21.64
C GLN A 7 11.26 0.65 20.77
N LYS A 8 9.92 0.55 20.86
CA LYS A 8 9.13 -0.32 19.97
C LYS A 8 8.80 0.44 18.69
N SER A 9 9.74 0.46 17.75
CA SER A 9 9.41 0.68 16.35
C SER A 9 8.73 -0.58 15.83
N ALA A 10 7.46 -0.46 15.44
CA ALA A 10 6.70 -1.52 14.79
C ALA A 10 7.39 -1.88 13.47
N ARG A 11 8.22 -2.92 13.54
CA ARG A 11 8.96 -3.48 12.41
C ARG A 11 7.93 -4.17 11.52
N GLY A 12 7.64 -3.53 10.39
CA GLY A 12 6.94 -4.14 9.27
C GLY A 12 7.57 -5.50 8.99
N LYS A 13 6.71 -6.52 8.95
CA LYS A 13 7.09 -7.89 8.65
C LYS A 13 7.47 -7.95 7.17
N GLU A 14 8.76 -7.79 6.89
CA GLU A 14 9.35 -8.03 5.57
C GLU A 14 9.15 -9.51 5.22
N ALA A 15 8.10 -9.80 4.45
CA ALA A 15 7.99 -11.05 3.73
C ALA A 15 9.13 -11.09 2.70
N GLY A 16 9.85 -12.21 2.69
CA GLY A 16 11.17 -12.37 2.09
C GLY A 16 11.30 -11.76 0.69
N ALA A 17 12.26 -10.84 0.58
CA ALA A 17 12.81 -10.40 -0.69
C ALA A 17 13.53 -11.59 -1.35
N GLY A 18 12.82 -12.30 -2.22
CA GLY A 18 13.47 -13.04 -3.29
C GLY A 18 14.29 -12.04 -4.10
N ALA A 19 15.58 -12.31 -4.23
CA ALA A 19 16.50 -11.48 -5.00
C ALA A 19 16.07 -11.45 -6.47
N ALA A 20 15.25 -10.45 -6.83
CA ALA A 20 14.96 -10.13 -8.21
C ALA A 20 15.95 -9.04 -8.65
N GLY A 21 16.88 -9.39 -9.52
CA GLY A 21 17.70 -8.42 -10.23
C GLY A 21 16.85 -7.45 -11.06
N PRO A 22 17.48 -6.43 -11.66
CA PRO A 22 16.78 -5.48 -12.53
C PRO A 22 16.05 -6.24 -13.66
N GLY A 23 14.71 -6.20 -13.68
CA GLY A 23 13.86 -6.89 -14.65
C GLY A 23 12.85 -7.91 -14.08
N GLY A 24 12.73 -8.04 -12.75
CA GLY A 24 11.78 -8.96 -12.13
C GLY A 24 10.38 -8.39 -11.85
N VAL A 25 9.42 -9.29 -11.61
CA VAL A 25 8.09 -8.96 -11.08
C VAL A 25 8.04 -9.34 -9.60
N PHE A 26 7.48 -8.48 -8.75
CA PHE A 26 7.31 -8.77 -7.33
C PHE A 26 5.90 -8.47 -6.84
N LEU A 27 5.47 -9.17 -5.78
CA LEU A 27 4.20 -8.91 -5.12
C LEU A 27 4.40 -7.91 -3.97
N LEU A 28 3.65 -6.82 -4.00
CA LEU A 28 3.58 -5.82 -2.95
C LEU A 28 2.23 -5.90 -2.24
N VAL A 29 2.25 -6.28 -0.96
CA VAL A 29 1.07 -6.20 -0.09
C VAL A 29 1.11 -4.87 0.68
N LEU A 30 0.09 -4.06 0.44
CA LEU A 30 -0.12 -2.74 1.02
C LEU A 30 -1.29 -2.84 1.99
N ALA A 31 -1.11 -2.36 3.20
CA ALA A 31 -2.21 -2.06 4.11
C ALA A 31 -2.34 -0.53 4.18
N VAL A 32 -3.55 -0.02 3.99
CA VAL A 32 -3.85 1.41 4.17
C VAL A 32 -5.04 1.56 5.10
N GLY A 33 -4.95 2.57 5.97
CA GLY A 33 -5.98 2.90 6.94
C GLY A 33 -5.65 2.56 8.38
N ASP A 34 -6.65 2.62 9.25
CA ASP A 34 -6.49 2.48 10.70
C ASP A 34 -6.75 1.04 11.14
N GLU A 35 -5.69 0.23 11.14
CA GLU A 35 -5.70 -1.17 11.59
C GLU A 35 -5.93 -1.34 13.09
N GLN A 36 -5.78 -0.26 13.88
CA GLN A 36 -5.88 -0.30 15.34
C GLN A 36 -7.24 0.19 15.84
N SER A 37 -8.08 0.76 14.95
CA SER A 37 -9.43 1.19 15.29
C SER A 37 -10.31 0.00 15.69
N GLU A 38 -10.82 0.02 16.92
CA GLU A 38 -11.90 -0.88 17.35
C GLU A 38 -13.26 -0.49 16.75
N ARG A 39 -13.36 0.71 16.15
CA ARG A 39 -14.58 1.21 15.51
C ARG A 39 -14.87 0.40 14.24
N THR A 40 -16.01 -0.27 14.22
CA THR A 40 -16.52 -0.91 13.00
C THR A 40 -17.06 0.17 12.06
N VAL A 41 -16.61 0.17 10.81
CA VAL A 41 -17.08 1.08 9.76
C VAL A 41 -17.99 0.30 8.81
N SER A 42 -18.97 0.97 8.21
CA SER A 42 -19.88 0.30 7.27
C SER A 42 -19.14 -0.17 6.01
N ALA A 43 -19.59 -1.28 5.43
CA ALA A 43 -19.00 -1.81 4.20
C ALA A 43 -19.08 -0.79 3.04
N GLU A 44 -20.12 0.04 3.03
CA GLU A 44 -20.30 1.10 2.05
C GLU A 44 -19.21 2.17 2.15
N VAL A 45 -18.91 2.66 3.36
CA VAL A 45 -17.85 3.66 3.57
C VAL A 45 -16.49 3.09 3.20
N VAL A 46 -16.20 1.83 3.56
CA VAL A 46 -14.94 1.17 3.15
C VAL A 46 -14.86 1.02 1.64
N ALA A 47 -15.95 0.64 0.96
CA ALA A 47 -15.99 0.56 -0.49
C ALA A 47 -15.78 1.93 -1.17
N GLN A 48 -16.36 3.00 -0.61
CA GLN A 48 -16.13 4.37 -1.07
C GLN A 48 -14.66 4.78 -0.91
N LEU A 49 -14.05 4.52 0.25
CA LEU A 49 -12.63 4.80 0.50
C LEU A 49 -11.73 4.03 -0.48
N VAL A 50 -12.00 2.75 -0.70
CA VAL A 50 -11.27 1.94 -1.69
C VAL A 50 -11.41 2.52 -3.09
N GLY A 51 -12.63 2.87 -3.52
CA GLY A 51 -12.89 3.45 -4.84
C GLY A 51 -12.18 4.79 -5.05
N ALA A 52 -12.25 5.66 -4.06
CA ALA A 52 -11.62 6.98 -4.09
C ALA A 52 -10.08 6.92 -3.95
N THR A 53 -9.54 5.85 -3.38
CA THR A 53 -8.08 5.65 -3.25
C THR A 53 -7.48 4.99 -4.49
N LYS A 54 -8.02 3.83 -4.91
CA LYS A 54 -7.38 2.93 -5.87
C LYS A 54 -7.17 3.59 -7.24
N GLY A 55 -8.23 4.12 -7.84
CA GLY A 55 -8.18 4.70 -9.18
C GLY A 55 -7.21 5.89 -9.27
N PRO A 56 -7.36 6.91 -8.41
CA PRO A 56 -6.46 8.06 -8.39
C PRO A 56 -5.00 7.72 -8.07
N ALA A 57 -4.73 6.77 -7.17
CA ALA A 57 -3.37 6.34 -6.87
C ALA A 57 -2.71 5.68 -8.08
N LEU A 58 -3.42 4.77 -8.77
CA LEU A 58 -2.91 4.14 -9.99
C LEU A 58 -2.65 5.18 -11.08
N ALA A 59 -3.60 6.08 -11.35
CA ALA A 59 -3.43 7.13 -12.35
C ALA A 59 -2.25 8.09 -12.05
N ALA A 60 -1.92 8.32 -10.78
CA ALA A 60 -0.72 9.07 -10.40
C ALA A 60 0.57 8.30 -10.68
N LEU A 61 0.58 7.00 -10.36
CA LEU A 61 1.72 6.11 -10.59
C LEU A 61 1.94 5.82 -12.07
N ASP A 62 0.88 5.69 -12.87
CA ASP A 62 0.95 5.50 -14.33
C ASP A 62 1.64 6.68 -15.02
N ARG A 63 1.35 7.91 -14.57
CA ARG A 63 2.04 9.11 -15.05
C ARG A 63 3.53 9.13 -14.72
N TYR A 64 3.93 8.49 -13.62
CA TYR A 64 5.32 8.45 -13.18
C TYR A 64 6.10 7.31 -13.85
N PHE A 65 5.53 6.11 -13.92
CA PHE A 65 6.20 4.91 -14.45
C PHE A 65 6.00 4.69 -15.95
N GLY A 66 5.13 5.47 -16.61
CA GLY A 66 4.96 5.44 -18.07
C GLY A 66 3.88 4.50 -18.59
N GLY A 67 2.72 4.42 -17.92
CA GLY A 67 1.52 3.68 -18.35
C GLY A 67 1.37 2.29 -17.73
N ASP A 68 0.43 1.48 -18.23
CA ASP A 68 -0.09 0.27 -17.56
C ASP A 68 0.92 -0.90 -17.38
N ALA A 69 2.16 -0.77 -17.85
CA ALA A 69 3.13 -1.86 -17.86
C ALA A 69 3.75 -2.17 -16.48
N TRP A 70 3.76 -1.22 -15.54
CA TRP A 70 4.39 -1.41 -14.23
C TRP A 70 3.50 -2.21 -13.25
N CYS A 71 2.19 -2.23 -13.48
CA CYS A 71 1.19 -2.88 -12.62
C CYS A 71 0.33 -3.86 -13.41
N PRO A 72 0.82 -5.09 -13.67
CA PRO A 72 0.05 -6.11 -14.39
C PRO A 72 -1.21 -6.58 -13.65
N GLU A 73 -1.28 -6.46 -12.32
CA GLU A 73 -2.42 -6.94 -11.55
C GLU A 73 -2.57 -6.22 -10.20
N ILE A 74 -3.81 -5.91 -9.81
CA ILE A 74 -4.14 -5.39 -8.48
C ILE A 74 -5.41 -6.00 -7.90
N LYS A 75 -5.25 -6.71 -6.78
CA LYS A 75 -6.34 -7.26 -5.96
C LYS A 75 -6.56 -6.42 -4.72
N THR A 76 -7.80 -6.37 -4.25
CA THR A 76 -8.18 -5.61 -3.05
C THR A 76 -8.95 -6.50 -2.10
N HIS A 77 -8.60 -6.42 -0.83
CA HIS A 77 -9.30 -7.04 0.28
C HIS A 77 -9.60 -5.96 1.32
N THR A 78 -10.74 -6.04 1.99
CA THR A 78 -11.18 -5.00 2.94
C THR A 78 -11.38 -5.60 4.32
N SER A 79 -10.92 -4.91 5.36
CA SER A 79 -11.29 -5.20 6.75
C SER A 79 -12.59 -4.47 7.10
N ARG A 80 -13.41 -5.07 7.97
CA ARG A 80 -14.58 -4.42 8.58
C ARG A 80 -14.27 -3.82 9.96
N GLN A 81 -13.16 -4.23 10.57
CA GLN A 81 -12.62 -3.65 11.79
C GLN A 81 -11.70 -2.50 11.38
N GLY A 82 -12.10 -1.28 11.76
CA GLY A 82 -11.48 -0.05 11.28
C GLY A 82 -11.72 0.22 9.78
N PRO A 83 -11.43 1.45 9.33
CA PRO A 83 -11.33 1.78 7.91
C PRO A 83 -9.99 1.28 7.38
N CYS A 84 -9.86 -0.01 7.06
CA CYS A 84 -8.63 -0.57 6.52
C CYS A 84 -8.87 -1.38 5.24
N ALA A 85 -7.99 -1.20 4.25
CA ALA A 85 -7.96 -1.97 3.03
C ALA A 85 -6.55 -2.51 2.74
N TYR A 86 -6.51 -3.75 2.25
CA TYR A 86 -5.30 -4.41 1.79
C TYR A 86 -5.30 -4.46 0.26
N PHE A 87 -4.23 -4.00 -0.36
CA PHE A 87 -4.00 -4.09 -1.79
C PHE A 87 -2.84 -5.04 -2.06
N ALA A 88 -3.08 -6.06 -2.87
CA ALA A 88 -2.04 -6.93 -3.38
C ALA A 88 -1.75 -6.50 -4.83
N VAL A 89 -0.58 -5.87 -5.01
CA VAL A 89 -0.16 -5.26 -6.28
C VAL A 89 0.99 -6.07 -6.84
N THR A 90 0.82 -6.64 -8.03
CA THR A 90 1.91 -7.28 -8.76
C THR A 90 2.64 -6.18 -9.54
N VAL A 91 3.94 -6.01 -9.30
CA VAL A 91 4.72 -4.87 -9.79
C VAL A 91 5.87 -5.36 -10.66
N ALA A 92 5.95 -4.86 -11.89
CA ALA A 92 7.09 -5.06 -12.78
C ALA A 92 8.15 -3.97 -12.56
N VAL A 93 9.36 -4.36 -12.16
CA VAL A 93 10.46 -3.43 -11.91
C VAL A 93 10.84 -2.71 -13.20
N GLN A 94 10.70 -1.39 -13.20
CA GLN A 94 11.02 -0.54 -14.35
C GLN A 94 12.53 -0.35 -14.51
N ARG A 95 12.95 -0.05 -15.75
CA ARG A 95 14.36 0.24 -16.03
C ARG A 95 14.82 1.47 -15.24
N GLY A 96 15.90 1.33 -14.49
CA GLY A 96 16.44 2.41 -13.65
C GLY A 96 15.77 2.55 -12.29
N GLU A 97 14.78 1.71 -11.99
CA GLU A 97 14.13 1.64 -10.68
C GLU A 97 14.57 0.38 -9.91
N THR A 98 14.36 0.40 -8.60
CA THR A 98 14.57 -0.76 -7.71
C THR A 98 13.24 -1.20 -7.12
N GLN A 99 13.16 -2.47 -6.67
CA GLN A 99 12.00 -2.94 -5.93
C GLN A 99 11.67 -2.05 -4.72
N ALA A 100 12.70 -1.61 -3.98
CA ALA A 100 12.54 -0.77 -2.81
C ALA A 100 12.00 0.62 -3.17
N SER A 101 12.57 1.30 -4.18
CA SER A 101 12.11 2.63 -4.60
C SER A 101 10.68 2.60 -5.13
N MET A 102 10.34 1.60 -5.96
CA MET A 102 8.97 1.44 -6.46
C MET A 102 8.00 1.14 -5.32
N SER A 103 8.35 0.22 -4.41
CA SER A 103 7.49 -0.12 -3.27
C SER A 103 7.21 1.09 -2.39
N GLN A 104 8.22 1.91 -2.12
CA GLN A 104 8.07 3.12 -1.31
C GLN A 104 7.16 4.13 -2.00
N ARG A 105 7.33 4.35 -3.31
CA ARG A 105 6.52 5.31 -4.07
C ARG A 105 5.06 4.86 -4.19
N ILE A 106 4.83 3.59 -4.48
CA ILE A 106 3.47 3.01 -4.52
C ILE A 106 2.80 3.15 -3.14
N ARG A 107 3.51 2.81 -2.05
CA ARG A 107 3.00 3.00 -0.68
C ARG A 107 2.62 4.45 -0.41
N ALA A 108 3.50 5.39 -0.75
CA ALA A 108 3.27 6.81 -0.50
C ALA A 108 2.03 7.34 -1.22
N GLU A 109 1.82 6.99 -2.49
CA GLU A 109 0.62 7.40 -3.23
C GLU A 109 -0.65 6.81 -2.62
N PHE A 110 -0.68 5.49 -2.37
CA PHE A 110 -1.88 4.85 -1.80
C PHE A 110 -2.22 5.40 -0.41
N ILE A 111 -1.24 5.59 0.48
CA ILE A 111 -1.46 6.16 1.81
C ILE A 111 -1.93 7.61 1.70
N SER A 112 -1.27 8.43 0.87
CA SER A 112 -1.66 9.84 0.72
C SER A 112 -3.10 9.99 0.22
N ARG A 113 -3.55 9.15 -0.72
CA ARG A 113 -4.94 9.19 -1.22
C ARG A 113 -5.92 8.69 -0.17
N TRP A 114 -5.56 7.63 0.55
CA TRP A 114 -6.39 7.09 1.61
C TRP A 114 -6.62 8.13 2.71
N ASP A 115 -5.56 8.77 3.21
CA ASP A 115 -5.65 9.74 4.31
C ASP A 115 -6.48 10.97 3.93
N GLN A 116 -6.36 11.43 2.68
CA GLN A 116 -7.18 12.53 2.13
C GLN A 116 -8.68 12.19 2.14
N GLU A 117 -9.03 10.98 1.69
CA GLU A 117 -10.43 10.56 1.60
C GLU A 117 -11.01 10.14 2.96
N ALA A 118 -10.18 9.51 3.82
CA ALA A 118 -10.55 9.17 5.18
C ALA A 118 -10.91 10.43 5.99
N GLY A 119 -10.09 11.48 5.93
CA GLY A 119 -10.38 12.76 6.58
C GLY A 119 -11.62 13.47 6.06
N ARG A 120 -12.14 13.10 4.88
CA ARG A 120 -13.37 13.63 4.31
C ARG A 120 -14.62 12.83 4.71
N LEU A 121 -14.48 11.52 4.92
CA LEU A 121 -15.59 10.59 5.09
C LEU A 121 -15.81 10.09 6.53
N LEU A 122 -14.83 10.25 7.43
CA LEU A 122 -14.86 9.71 8.80
C LEU A 122 -14.83 10.80 9.87
#